data_AF-A0A6N7YI77-F1
#
_entry.id   AF-A0A6N7YI77-F1
#
_cell.length_a   1.000
_cell.length_b   1.000
_cell.length_c   1.000
_cell.angle_alpha   90.00
_cell.angle_beta   90.00
_cell.angle_gamma   90.00
#
_symmetry.space_group_name_H-M   'P 1'
#
loop_
_entity.id
_entity.type
_entity.pdbx_description
1 polymer ?
#
loop_
_entity_poly.entity_id
_entity_poly.type
_entity_poly.pdbx_seq_one_letter_code
_entity_poly.pdbx_strand_id
1 'polypeptide(L)'
;MAKRGGFPGGMPGNMNNLMKQAQKMQKQMAETTKALEEKTYEATAGGGVVSVTVSGKKEVTAIKIAEEVVDPDDIEMLEDLIMAATNEAFRAMESDSQAQLSKLTGGLGGGFGF
;
A
#
# COMPACT_ATOMS: atom_id res chain seq x y z
N MET A 1 -8.58 -13.92 -60.65
CA MET A 1 -7.67 -14.56 -59.68
C MET A 1 -6.87 -13.48 -58.95
N ALA A 2 -6.83 -13.60 -57.62
CA ALA A 2 -5.94 -12.96 -56.63
C ALA A 2 -5.75 -11.42 -56.60
N LYS A 3 -6.62 -10.74 -55.85
CA LYS A 3 -6.30 -9.52 -55.08
C LYS A 3 -5.98 -9.98 -53.64
N ARG A 4 -5.01 -9.32 -52.98
CA ARG A 4 -4.77 -9.23 -51.51
C ARG A 4 -3.45 -9.82 -51.02
N GLY A 5 -2.60 -8.94 -50.51
CA GLY A 5 -1.37 -9.30 -49.80
C GLY A 5 -0.57 -8.08 -49.32
N GLY A 6 -1.24 -7.05 -48.80
CA GLY A 6 -0.58 -5.92 -48.14
C GLY A 6 -0.85 -5.98 -46.64
N PHE A 7 0.12 -6.45 -45.87
CA PHE A 7 0.23 -6.16 -44.44
C PHE A 7 1.51 -5.35 -44.23
N PRO A 8 1.43 -4.03 -44.04
CA PRO A 8 2.56 -3.27 -43.55
C PRO A 8 2.74 -3.57 -42.07
N GLY A 9 3.86 -4.19 -41.71
CA GLY A 9 4.25 -4.44 -40.32
C GLY A 9 4.31 -3.14 -39.50
N GLY A 10 3.75 -3.19 -38.29
CA GLY A 10 3.68 -2.07 -37.35
C GLY A 10 5.05 -1.53 -36.93
N MET A 11 5.08 -0.22 -36.64
CA MET A 11 6.29 0.60 -36.50
C MET A 11 7.19 0.24 -35.29
N PRO A 12 8.51 0.00 -35.48
CA PRO A 12 9.50 -0.27 -34.42
C PRO A 12 9.69 0.82 -33.35
N GLY A 13 9.31 2.08 -33.65
CA GLY A 13 9.49 3.22 -32.73
C GLY A 13 8.61 3.17 -31.47
N ASN A 14 7.48 2.48 -31.54
CA ASN A 14 6.53 2.39 -30.41
C ASN A 14 7.00 1.40 -29.33
N MET A 15 7.78 0.38 -29.73
CA MET A 15 8.25 -0.68 -28.82
C MET A 15 9.38 -0.19 -27.90
N ASN A 16 10.29 0.65 -28.39
CA ASN A 16 11.41 1.15 -27.59
C ASN A 16 10.94 2.12 -26.48
N ASN A 17 9.93 2.95 -26.77
CA ASN A 17 9.34 3.85 -25.79
C ASN A 17 8.54 3.09 -24.73
N LEU A 18 7.80 2.05 -25.14
CA LEU A 18 7.13 1.13 -24.22
C LEU A 18 8.12 0.46 -23.25
N MET A 19 9.23 -0.08 -23.76
CA MET A 19 10.26 -0.73 -22.94
C MET A 19 10.88 0.23 -21.91
N LYS A 20 11.16 1.49 -22.30
CA LYS A 20 11.68 2.51 -21.37
C LYS A 20 10.67 2.88 -20.29
N GLN A 21 9.39 2.98 -20.64
CA GLN A 21 8.32 3.24 -19.68
C GLN A 21 8.15 2.07 -18.70
N ALA A 22 8.19 0.83 -19.19
CA ALA A 22 8.13 -0.37 -18.37
C ALA A 22 9.32 -0.46 -17.39
N GLN A 23 10.54 -0.17 -17.85
CA GLN A 23 11.72 -0.12 -16.98
C GLN A 23 11.60 0.96 -15.90
N LYS A 24 11.10 2.15 -16.26
CA LYS A 24 10.86 3.23 -15.28
C LYS A 24 9.82 2.80 -14.24
N MET A 25 8.71 2.19 -14.68
CA MET A 25 7.67 1.67 -13.79
C MET A 25 8.24 0.61 -12.84
N GLN A 26 9.02 -0.35 -13.35
CA GLN A 26 9.64 -1.39 -12.54
C GLN A 26 10.51 -0.79 -11.43
N LYS A 27 11.32 0.22 -11.76
CA LYS A 27 12.15 0.93 -10.77
C LYS A 27 11.29 1.69 -9.75
N GLN A 28 10.30 2.45 -10.21
CA GLN A 28 9.41 3.21 -9.32
C GLN A 28 8.58 2.31 -8.40
N MET A 29 8.15 1.15 -8.89
CA MET A 29 7.46 0.16 -8.08
C MET A 29 8.37 -0.37 -6.98
N ALA A 30 9.60 -0.78 -7.32
CA ALA A 30 10.56 -1.27 -6.33
C ALA A 30 10.89 -0.22 -5.25
N GLU A 31 11.11 1.03 -5.66
CA GLU A 31 11.35 2.15 -4.74
C GLU A 31 10.14 2.42 -3.84
N THR A 32 8.93 2.38 -4.39
CA THR A 32 7.69 2.61 -3.64
C THR A 32 7.42 1.48 -2.66
N THR A 33 7.57 0.22 -3.07
CA THR A 33 7.44 -0.93 -2.17
C THR A 33 8.42 -0.81 -1.01
N LYS A 34 9.69 -0.49 -1.27
CA LYS A 34 10.68 -0.30 -0.22
C LYS A 34 10.32 0.84 0.73
N ALA A 35 9.87 1.98 0.20
CA ALA A 35 9.45 3.12 1.01
C ALA A 35 8.23 2.80 1.89
N LEU A 36 7.27 2.02 1.37
CA LEU A 36 6.12 1.53 2.13
C LEU A 36 6.57 0.61 3.27
N GLU A 37 7.48 -0.32 3.02
CA GLU A 37 8.02 -1.24 4.02
C GLU A 37 8.74 -0.53 5.19
N GLU A 38 9.42 0.58 4.92
CA GLU A 38 10.14 1.38 5.93
C GLU A 38 9.22 2.34 6.71
N LYS A 39 8.00 2.57 6.22
CA LYS A 39 7.02 3.47 6.85
C LYS A 39 6.35 2.81 8.05
N THR A 40 6.01 3.62 9.04
CA THR A 40 5.24 3.22 10.22
C THR A 40 3.89 3.91 10.26
N TYR A 41 2.92 3.27 10.89
CA TYR A 41 1.53 3.70 11.00
C TYR A 41 1.08 3.53 12.43
N GLU A 42 0.60 4.61 13.03
CA GLU A 42 0.11 4.62 14.40
C GLU A 42 -1.40 4.83 14.39
N ALA A 43 -2.12 4.08 15.22
CA ALA A 43 -3.53 4.30 15.50
C ALA A 43 -3.80 4.15 16.99
N THR A 44 -4.88 4.77 17.43
CA THR A 44 -5.26 4.85 18.85
C THR A 44 -6.68 4.38 19.10
N ALA A 45 -6.96 3.90 20.30
CA ALA A 45 -8.29 3.58 20.79
C ALA A 45 -8.55 4.23 22.16
N GLY A 46 -9.82 4.27 22.58
CA GLY A 46 -10.21 4.72 23.93
C GLY A 46 -9.87 6.19 24.23
N GLY A 47 -9.89 7.06 23.22
CA GLY A 47 -9.51 8.47 23.40
C GLY A 47 -7.99 8.71 23.47
N GLY A 48 -7.16 7.75 23.06
CA GLY A 48 -5.70 7.88 23.04
C GLY A 48 -4.98 7.11 24.15
N VAL A 49 -5.73 6.44 25.02
CA VAL A 49 -5.20 5.65 26.14
C VAL A 49 -4.53 4.36 25.71
N VAL A 50 -4.84 3.86 24.50
CA VAL A 50 -4.09 2.79 23.84
C VAL A 50 -3.63 3.28 22.48
N SER A 51 -2.34 3.10 22.17
CA SER A 51 -1.73 3.36 20.87
C SER A 51 -0.96 2.13 20.38
N VAL A 52 -1.11 1.81 19.10
CA VAL A 52 -0.40 0.72 18.42
C VAL A 52 0.28 1.26 17.18
N THR A 53 1.57 0.95 17.03
CA THR A 53 2.36 1.29 15.83
C THR A 53 2.70 0.02 15.05
N VAL A 54 2.36 -0.01 13.76
CA VAL A 54 2.71 -1.08 12.83
C VAL A 54 3.65 -0.59 11.72
N SER A 55 4.50 -1.49 11.20
CA SER A 55 5.32 -1.24 10.02
C SER A 55 4.57 -1.58 8.73
N GLY A 56 5.04 -1.06 7.60
CA GLY A 56 4.57 -1.49 6.27
C GLY A 56 4.82 -2.97 5.95
N LYS A 57 5.62 -3.67 6.76
CA LYS A 57 5.83 -5.13 6.68
C LYS A 57 4.77 -5.94 7.41
N LYS A 58 3.70 -5.31 7.88
CA LYS A 58 2.65 -5.93 8.69
C LYS A 58 3.14 -6.44 10.06
N GLU A 59 4.09 -5.75 10.66
CA GLU A 59 4.60 -6.09 11.99
C GLU A 59 4.19 -5.03 13.02
N VAL A 60 3.74 -5.45 14.20
CA VAL A 60 3.54 -4.55 15.35
C VAL A 60 4.92 -4.20 15.92
N THR A 61 5.23 -2.91 16.01
CA THR A 61 6.54 -2.40 16.42
C THR A 61 6.52 -1.69 17.78
N ALA A 62 5.36 -1.17 18.19
CA ALA A 62 5.17 -0.57 19.51
C ALA A 62 3.71 -0.68 19.95
N ILE A 63 3.51 -0.84 21.26
CA ILE A 63 2.23 -0.71 21.94
C ILE A 63 2.44 0.19 23.15
N LYS A 64 1.56 1.18 23.34
CA LYS A 64 1.54 2.05 24.52
C LYS A 64 0.15 2.00 25.14
N ILE A 65 0.11 1.87 26.47
CA ILE A 65 -1.11 1.73 27.25
C ILE A 65 -0.99 2.68 28.43
N ALA A 66 -2.00 3.52 28.65
CA ALA A 66 -2.09 4.39 29.82
C ALA A 66 -2.48 3.57 31.05
N GLU A 67 -1.93 3.92 32.22
CA GLU A 67 -2.17 3.18 33.47
C GLU A 67 -3.67 3.14 33.85
N GLU A 68 -4.42 4.17 33.49
CA GLU A 68 -5.85 4.32 33.77
C GLU A 68 -6.76 3.28 33.11
N VAL A 69 -6.28 2.56 32.09
CA VAL A 69 -7.02 1.46 31.45
C VAL A 69 -6.47 0.08 31.81
N VAL A 70 -5.55 0.00 32.78
CA VAL A 70 -5.01 -1.26 33.29
C VAL A 70 -5.73 -1.62 34.59
N ASP A 71 -6.94 -2.15 34.46
CA ASP A 71 -7.75 -2.63 35.58
C ASP A 71 -7.80 -4.17 35.57
N PRO A 72 -7.30 -4.86 36.62
CA PRO A 72 -7.38 -6.32 36.70
C PRO A 72 -8.82 -6.85 36.81
N ASP A 73 -9.78 -6.02 37.21
CA ASP A 73 -11.19 -6.38 37.29
C ASP A 73 -11.92 -6.16 35.94
N ASP A 74 -11.31 -5.46 34.97
CA ASP A 74 -11.87 -5.18 33.64
C ASP A 74 -10.81 -5.33 32.52
N ILE A 75 -10.25 -6.54 32.42
CA ILE A 75 -9.27 -6.90 31.38
C ILE A 75 -9.91 -6.88 29.98
N GLU A 76 -11.20 -7.21 29.88
CA GLU A 76 -11.94 -7.26 28.60
C GLU A 76 -11.93 -5.90 27.90
N MET A 77 -12.10 -4.79 28.66
CA MET A 77 -11.98 -3.45 28.08
C MET A 77 -10.60 -3.21 27.46
N LEU A 78 -9.52 -3.59 28.16
CA LEU A 78 -8.16 -3.38 27.66
C LEU A 78 -7.88 -4.21 26.40
N GLU A 79 -8.34 -5.46 26.37
CA GLU A 79 -8.25 -6.34 25.19
C GLU A 79 -8.97 -5.73 23.98
N ASP A 80 -10.17 -5.19 24.17
CA ASP A 80 -10.95 -4.53 23.12
C ASP A 80 -10.24 -3.28 22.57
N LEU A 81 -9.67 -2.46 23.44
CA LEU A 81 -8.93 -1.27 23.04
C LEU A 81 -7.67 -1.62 22.23
N ILE A 82 -6.92 -2.64 22.66
CA ILE A 82 -5.74 -3.13 21.92
C ILE A 82 -6.15 -3.67 20.56
N MET A 83 -7.22 -4.48 20.50
CA MET A 83 -7.75 -5.02 19.26
C MET A 83 -8.15 -3.89 18.29
N ALA A 84 -8.89 -2.89 18.79
CA ALA A 84 -9.36 -1.77 17.99
C ALA A 84 -8.19 -0.95 17.41
N ALA A 85 -7.23 -0.55 18.25
CA ALA A 85 -6.06 0.22 17.83
C ALA A 85 -5.20 -0.56 16.82
N THR A 86 -4.97 -1.86 17.07
CA THR A 86 -4.17 -2.72 16.17
C THR A 86 -4.81 -2.85 14.79
N ASN A 87 -6.10 -3.14 14.74
CA ASN A 87 -6.81 -3.29 13.47
C ASN A 87 -6.87 -1.98 12.69
N GLU A 88 -7.04 -0.85 13.37
CA GLU A 88 -7.03 0.46 12.72
C GLU A 88 -5.64 0.82 12.15
N ALA A 89 -4.56 0.51 12.89
CA ALA A 89 -3.21 0.72 12.40
C ALA A 89 -2.93 -0.10 11.12
N PHE A 90 -3.38 -1.36 11.07
CA PHE A 90 -3.29 -2.17 9.85
C PHE A 90 -4.15 -1.61 8.71
N ARG A 91 -5.37 -1.15 8.97
CA ARG A 91 -6.23 -0.53 7.93
C ARG A 91 -5.58 0.72 7.35
N ALA A 92 -4.99 1.57 8.19
CA ALA A 92 -4.27 2.76 7.75
C ALA A 92 -3.08 2.39 6.84
N MET A 93 -2.30 1.38 7.24
CA MET A 93 -1.19 0.87 6.44
C MET A 93 -1.64 0.28 5.09
N GLU A 94 -2.70 -0.53 5.08
CA GLU A 94 -3.24 -1.12 3.85
C GLU A 94 -3.83 -0.06 2.91
N SER A 95 -4.52 0.94 3.48
CA SER A 95 -5.09 2.05 2.72
C SER A 95 -3.99 2.88 2.03
N ASP A 96 -2.92 3.24 2.73
CA ASP A 96 -1.81 3.96 2.10
C ASP A 96 -1.08 3.10 1.07
N SER A 97 -0.84 1.82 1.37
CA SER A 97 -0.20 0.89 0.43
C SER A 97 -1.00 0.78 -0.88
N GLN A 98 -2.32 0.63 -0.79
CA GLN A 98 -3.21 0.64 -1.96
C GLN A 98 -3.16 1.99 -2.68
N ALA A 99 -3.22 3.10 -1.95
CA ALA A 99 -3.17 4.43 -2.56
C ALA A 99 -1.87 4.70 -3.33
N GLN A 100 -0.71 4.29 -2.80
CA GLN A 100 0.57 4.46 -3.50
C GLN A 100 0.66 3.57 -4.75
N LEU A 101 0.23 2.31 -4.66
CA LEU A 101 0.20 1.40 -5.80
C LEU A 101 -0.80 1.84 -6.88
N SER A 102 -1.96 2.37 -6.48
CA SER A 102 -2.95 2.95 -7.39
C SER A 102 -2.45 4.22 -8.07
N LYS A 103 -1.60 5.03 -7.45
CA LYS A 103 -0.97 6.19 -8.12
C LYS A 103 0.00 5.74 -9.21
N LEU A 104 0.79 4.69 -8.94
CA LEU A 104 1.72 4.12 -9.92
C LEU A 104 0.99 3.49 -11.10
N THR A 105 -0.06 2.72 -10.84
CA THR A 105 -0.80 1.98 -11.88
C THR A 105 -1.86 2.85 -12.57
N GLY A 106 -2.53 3.74 -11.84
CA GLY A 106 -3.52 4.69 -12.33
C GLY A 106 -2.94 5.79 -13.22
N GLY A 107 -1.66 6.14 -13.04
CA GLY A 107 -0.93 6.99 -14.00
C GLY A 107 -0.68 6.32 -15.36
N LEU A 108 -0.80 4.99 -15.44
CA LEU A 108 -0.65 4.19 -16.65
C LEU A 108 -1.97 3.69 -17.24
N GLY A 109 -3.02 3.56 -16.42
CA GLY A 109 -4.38 3.21 -16.86
C GLY A 109 -5.03 4.22 -17.82
N GLY A 110 -4.48 5.44 -17.93
CA GLY A 110 -4.87 6.42 -18.95
C GLY A 110 -4.10 6.33 -20.28
N GLY A 111 -3.01 5.55 -20.35
CA GLY A 111 -2.14 5.42 -21.53
C GLY A 111 -1.97 3.99 -22.07
N PHE A 112 -2.38 2.98 -21.29
CA PHE A 112 -2.48 1.57 -21.67
C PHE A 112 -3.90 1.04 -21.46
N GLY A 113 -4.88 1.88 -21.80
CA GLY A 113 -6.23 1.37 -22.03
C GLY A 113 -6.20 0.32 -23.13
N PHE A 114 -7.18 -0.57 -23.08
CA PHE A 114 -7.70 -1.26 -24.26
C PHE A 114 -7.67 -0.36 -25.52
#